data_AF-X8JX06-F1
#
_entry.id   AF-X8JX06-F1
#
_cell.length_a   1.000
_cell.length_b   1.000
_cell.length_c   1.000
_cell.angle_alpha   90.00
_cell.angle_beta   90.00
_cell.angle_gamma   90.00
#
_symmetry.space_group_name_H-M   'P 1'
#
loop_
_entity.id
_entity.type
_entity.pdbx_description
1 polymer ?
#
loop_
_entity_poly.entity_id
_entity_poly.type
_entity_poly.pdbx_seq_one_letter_code
_entity_poly.pdbx_strand_id
1 'polypeptide(L)'
;MWILANILIPKKMPTRPEQVISTKSIDGDKLWAILTQCWSYDPKERPNARDVWDEMKSITSDNLKEVEGENEEGSKGESDGKEKEDKE
;
A
#
# COMPACT_ATOMS: atom_id res chain seq x y z
N MET A 1 -14.11 25.01 -8.17
CA MET A 1 -13.03 24.57 -7.25
C MET A 1 -13.36 23.20 -6.63
N TRP A 2 -13.49 22.16 -7.47
CA TRP A 2 -13.96 20.82 -7.05
C TRP A 2 -12.96 20.06 -6.18
N ILE A 3 -11.67 20.32 -6.41
CA ILE A 3 -10.54 19.75 -5.66
C ILE A 3 -10.63 20.15 -4.18
N LEU A 4 -10.98 21.41 -3.89
CA LEU A 4 -11.12 21.86 -2.50
C LEU A 4 -12.26 21.11 -1.78
N ALA A 5 -13.42 20.98 -2.42
CA ALA A 5 -14.61 20.42 -1.80
C ALA A 5 -14.51 18.92 -1.49
N ASN A 6 -13.79 18.15 -2.31
CA ASN A 6 -13.66 16.70 -2.13
C ASN A 6 -12.38 16.27 -1.40
N ILE A 7 -11.32 17.09 -1.37
CA ILE A 7 -10.02 16.71 -0.80
C ILE A 7 -9.69 17.54 0.43
N LEU A 8 -9.83 18.87 0.39
CA LEU A 8 -9.49 19.72 1.53
C LEU A 8 -10.56 19.72 2.64
N ILE A 9 -11.84 19.64 2.30
CA ILE A 9 -12.91 19.71 3.30
C ILE A 9 -13.08 18.41 4.11
N PRO A 10 -13.12 17.21 3.51
CA PRO A 10 -13.37 15.99 4.27
C PRO A 10 -12.11 15.37 4.89
N LYS A 11 -10.90 15.87 4.59
CA LYS A 11 -9.61 15.28 4.99
C LYS A 11 -9.48 13.79 4.64
N LYS A 12 -10.26 13.31 3.66
CA LYS A 12 -10.26 11.90 3.26
C LYS A 12 -9.16 11.66 2.25
N MET A 13 -8.25 10.75 2.60
CA MET A 13 -7.30 10.22 1.63
C MET A 13 -8.03 9.30 0.64
N PRO A 14 -7.61 9.28 -0.63
CA PRO A 14 -8.15 8.32 -1.58
C PRO A 14 -7.80 6.90 -1.15
N THR A 15 -8.74 5.98 -1.38
CA THR A 15 -8.46 4.55 -1.24
C THR A 15 -7.54 4.09 -2.37
N ARG A 16 -6.59 3.21 -2.06
CA ARG A 16 -5.70 2.62 -3.06
C ARG A 16 -6.49 1.86 -4.13
N PRO A 17 -6.27 2.12 -5.42
CA PRO A 17 -6.91 1.36 -6.49
C PRO A 17 -6.13 0.05 -6.72
N GLU A 18 -6.41 -0.99 -5.92
CA GLU A 18 -5.69 -2.28 -5.99
C GLU A 18 -5.67 -2.92 -7.39
N GLN A 19 -6.69 -2.67 -8.20
CA GLN A 19 -6.78 -3.19 -9.58
C GLN A 19 -5.69 -2.66 -10.52
N VAL A 20 -5.09 -1.50 -10.20
CA VAL A 20 -4.10 -0.82 -11.06
C VAL A 20 -2.78 -0.61 -10.32
N ILE A 21 -2.84 -0.39 -9.01
CA ILE A 21 -1.68 -0.25 -8.13
C ILE A 21 -1.80 -1.33 -7.07
N SER A 22 -1.51 -2.56 -7.46
CA SER A 22 -1.64 -3.71 -6.56
C SER A 22 -0.56 -3.70 -5.50
N THR A 23 -0.91 -4.12 -4.29
CA THR A 23 0.03 -4.47 -3.20
C THR A 23 0.96 -5.64 -3.55
N LYS A 24 0.62 -6.44 -4.56
CA LYS A 24 1.43 -7.56 -5.05
C LYS A 24 2.43 -7.18 -6.14
N SER A 25 2.48 -5.90 -6.51
CA SER A 25 3.45 -5.41 -7.49
C SER A 25 4.71 -4.92 -6.79
N ILE A 26 5.87 -5.08 -7.44
CA ILE A 26 7.18 -4.76 -6.87
C ILE A 26 7.30 -3.27 -6.56
N ASP A 27 6.79 -2.41 -7.44
CA ASP A 27 6.87 -0.94 -7.29
C ASP A 27 5.55 -0.29 -6.85
N GLY A 28 4.47 -1.07 -6.66
CA GLY A 28 3.15 -0.52 -6.34
C GLY A 28 3.10 0.25 -5.02
N ASP A 29 3.80 -0.25 -4.00
CA ASP A 29 3.86 0.42 -2.69
C ASP A 29 4.62 1.75 -2.78
N LYS A 30 5.71 1.79 -3.56
CA LYS A 30 6.46 3.03 -3.81
C LYS A 30 5.61 4.05 -4.54
N LEU A 31 4.92 3.63 -5.61
CA LEU A 31 4.02 4.50 -6.36
C LEU A 31 2.91 5.04 -5.46
N TRP A 32 2.29 4.17 -4.65
CA TRP A 32 1.23 4.58 -3.75
C TRP A 32 1.72 5.54 -2.66
N ALA A 33 2.93 5.35 -2.14
CA ALA A 33 3.54 6.25 -1.16
C ALA A 33 3.71 7.68 -1.73
N ILE A 34 4.24 7.82 -2.94
CA ILE A 34 4.42 9.15 -3.58
C ILE A 34 3.06 9.84 -3.81
N LEU A 35 2.06 9.09 -4.28
CA LEU A 35 0.71 9.62 -4.53
C LEU A 35 0.04 10.10 -3.24
N THR A 36 0.10 9.30 -2.17
CA THR A 36 -0.46 9.66 -0.86
C THR A 36 0.24 10.88 -0.26
N GLN A 37 1.56 11.01 -0.42
CA GLN A 37 2.31 12.18 0.01
C GLN A 37 1.93 13.44 -0.79
N CYS A 38 1.69 13.32 -2.10
CA CYS A 38 1.16 14.42 -2.93
C CYS A 38 -0.23 14.87 -2.46
N TRP A 39 -1.02 13.97 -1.87
CA TRP A 39 -2.34 14.24 -1.29
C TRP A 39 -2.31 14.62 0.19
N SER A 40 -1.15 14.87 0.78
CA SER A 40 -1.04 15.34 2.16
C SER A 40 -1.94 16.56 2.41
N TYR A 41 -2.67 16.52 3.52
CA TYR A 41 -3.55 17.61 3.91
C TYR A 41 -2.75 18.89 4.19
N ASP A 42 -1.65 18.77 4.94
CA ASP A 42 -0.71 19.88 5.14
C ASP A 42 0.07 20.13 3.84
N PRO A 43 -0.01 21.33 3.24
CA PRO A 43 0.75 21.67 2.05
C PRO A 43 2.27 21.56 2.22
N LYS A 44 2.79 21.69 3.45
CA LYS A 44 4.23 21.61 3.72
C LYS A 44 4.78 20.19 3.61
N GLU A 45 3.92 19.20 3.82
CA GLU A 45 4.27 17.78 3.73
C GLU A 45 4.22 17.25 2.29
N ARG A 46 3.71 18.06 1.35
CA ARG A 46 3.66 17.68 -0.06
C ARG A 46 5.05 17.81 -0.69
N PRO A 47 5.52 16.79 -1.42
CA PRO A 47 6.78 16.88 -2.13
C PRO A 47 6.68 17.94 -3.23
N ASN A 48 7.82 18.57 -3.55
CA ASN A 48 7.87 19.43 -4.72
C ASN A 48 7.93 18.57 -5.99
N ALA A 49 7.68 19.18 -7.16
CA ALA A 49 7.63 18.44 -8.42
C ALA A 49 8.97 17.76 -8.79
N ARG A 50 10.10 18.30 -8.33
CA ARG A 50 11.41 17.71 -8.57
C ARG A 50 11.60 16.44 -7.75
N ASP A 51 11.20 16.46 -6.48
CA ASP A 51 11.27 15.28 -5.61
C ASP A 51 10.42 14.15 -6.18
N VAL A 52 9.18 14.46 -6.60
CA VAL A 52 8.28 13.49 -7.27
C VAL A 52 8.94 12.92 -8.53
N TRP A 53 9.54 13.77 -9.35
CA TRP A 53 10.22 13.32 -10.57
C TRP A 53 11.38 12.38 -10.29
N ASP A 54 12.18 12.68 -9.26
CA ASP A 54 13.33 11.87 -8.92
C ASP A 54 12.91 10.50 -8.33
N GLU A 55 11.86 10.44 -7.51
CA GLU A 55 11.28 9.19 -7.01
C GLU A 55 10.68 8.33 -8.13
N MET A 56 9.94 8.96 -9.06
CA MET A 56 9.29 8.28 -10.18
C MET A 56 10.27 7.58 -11.13
N LYS A 57 11.54 8.00 -11.19
CA LYS A 57 12.57 7.31 -12.00
C LYS A 57 12.86 5.89 -11.53
N SER A 58 12.61 5.60 -10.25
CA SER A 58 12.84 4.28 -9.67
C SER A 58 11.70 3.29 -9.95
N ILE A 59 10.56 3.78 -10.44
CA ILE A 59 9.35 3.00 -10.70
C ILE A 59 9.32 2.65 -12.18
N THR A 60 9.15 1.37 -12.49
CA THR A 60 8.99 0.92 -13.89
C THR A 60 7.58 0.36 -14.13
N SER A 61 7.09 0.50 -15.36
CA SER A 61 5.78 -0.05 -15.74
C SER A 61 5.70 -1.57 -15.60
N ASP A 62 6.82 -2.27 -15.80
CA ASP A 62 6.85 -3.72 -15.68
C ASP A 62 6.75 -4.18 -14.23
N ASN A 63 7.40 -3.46 -13.31
CA ASN A 63 7.34 -3.73 -11.88
C ASN A 63 6.01 -3.35 -11.21
N LEU A 64 5.12 -2.65 -11.91
CA LEU A 64 3.77 -2.33 -11.43
C LEU A 64 2.75 -3.44 -11.71
N LYS A 65 3.13 -4.47 -12.48
CA LYS A 65 2.29 -5.65 -12.70
C LYS A 65 2.30 -6.53 -11.44
N GLU A 66 1.19 -7.22 -11.18
CA GLU A 66 1.16 -8.20 -10.10
C GLU A 66 2.16 -9.33 -10.38
N VAL A 67 2.95 -9.70 -9.37
CA VAL A 67 3.76 -10.91 -9.47
C VAL A 67 2.80 -12.09 -9.34
N GLU A 68 2.65 -12.87 -10.42
CA GLU A 68 1.90 -14.13 -10.38
C GLU A 68 2.61 -15.07 -9.39
N GLY A 69 2.00 -15.26 -8.22
CA GLY A 69 2.48 -16.23 -7.24
C GLY A 69 2.16 -17.64 -7.71
N GLU A 70 3.19 -18.48 -7.81
CA GLU A 70 3.04 -19.93 -7.80
C GLU A 70 2.27 -20.35 -6.53
N ASN A 71 1.30 -21.25 -6.68
CA ASN A 71 0.50 -21.80 -5.58
C ASN A 71 1.41 -22.43 -4.51
N GLU A 72 1.39 -21.91 -3.29
CA GLU A 72 1.76 -22.70 -2.12
C GLU A 72 0.49 -23.35 -1.53
N GLU A 73 0.32 -24.62 -1.86
CA GLU A 73 -0.55 -25.56 -1.16
C GLU A 73 -0.08 -25.75 0.30
N GLY A 74 -1.04 -25.62 1.22
CA GLY A 74 -1.15 -26.53 2.36
C GLY A 74 -0.46 -26.14 3.66
N SER A 75 -1.26 -25.71 4.63
CA SER A 75 -1.28 -26.42 5.92
C SER A 75 -2.61 -26.21 6.64
N LYS A 76 -3.48 -27.23 6.51
CA LYS A 76 -4.58 -27.47 7.44
C LYS A 76 -4.11 -28.62 8.33
N GLY A 77 -3.87 -28.31 9.60
CA GLY A 77 -3.40 -29.26 10.60
C GLY A 77 -3.81 -28.78 11.99
N GLU A 78 -5.08 -28.99 12.29
CA GLU A 78 -5.63 -28.96 13.65
C GLU A 78 -5.06 -30.14 14.43
N SER A 79 -4.57 -29.92 15.65
CA SER A 79 -4.45 -30.97 16.66
C SER A 79 -4.50 -30.38 18.06
N ASP A 80 -5.63 -30.72 18.68
CA ASP A 80 -5.93 -30.73 20.11
C ASP A 80 -4.84 -31.49 20.90
N GLY A 81 -4.47 -30.97 22.06
CA GLY A 81 -3.43 -31.54 22.93
C GLY A 81 -3.43 -30.91 24.31
N LYS A 82 -4.35 -31.40 25.15
CA LYS A 82 -4.53 -31.08 26.57
C LYS A 82 -3.43 -31.72 27.42
N GLU A 83 -2.69 -30.94 28.20
CA GLU A 83 -1.98 -31.48 29.36
C GLU A 83 -2.10 -30.54 30.57
N LYS A 84 -2.37 -31.18 31.70
CA LYS A 84 -2.73 -30.62 33.01
C LYS A 84 -1.45 -30.18 33.72
N GLU A 85 -1.51 -29.09 34.47
CA GLU A 85 -0.49 -28.76 35.46
C GLU A 85 -1.17 -28.78 36.84
N ASP A 86 -0.87 -29.84 37.60
CA ASP A 86 -1.21 -30.01 39.01
C ASP A 86 0.10 -29.92 39.82
N LYS A 87 0.09 -29.08 40.87
CA LYS A 87 0.96 -29.06 42.08
C LYS A 87 2.41 -28.62 41.87
N GLU A 88 2.98 -27.78 42.73
CA GLU A 88 2.95 -27.77 44.21
C GLU A 88 3.03 -26.37 44.81
#